data_AF-A0A8T7F9A0-F1
#
_entry.id   AF-A0A8T7F9A0-F1
#
_cell.length_a   1.000
_cell.length_b   1.000
_cell.length_c   1.000
_cell.angle_alpha   90.00
_cell.angle_beta   90.00
_cell.angle_gamma   90.00
#
_symmetry.space_group_name_H-M   'P 1'
#
loop_
_entity.id
_entity.type
_entity.pdbx_description
1 polymer ?
#
loop_
_entity_poly.entity_id
_entity_poly.type
_entity_poly.pdbx_seq_one_letter_code
_entity_poly.pdbx_strand_id
1 'polypeptide(L)'
;MSSLEQFQEFDGTIRKVIINGEMHFSVIDVFKHYGSGSRYPQKEWERAKSRLEEQGFDVATKMSQHQFPGQGQRPTPVANFDTFLRIAMIVSFKNWEGIREYMVTATHEKIEAQAEAQREREALRQKSKRIRLSYTETLIETHENRHPNFARATNAGYKGLFNMVASEIIKYLGLNESQAKYLRDHIGDLALTGITAYEAFAKHDMLAFGSQLSDEQQAKLTYQAAQEILQIVKPRAERLKIDLVSGRPLLAPPDYSAGEIEN
;
A
#
# COMPACT_ATOMS: atom_id res chain seq x y z
N MET A 1 -24.09 8.11 1.97
CA MET A 1 -24.65 7.06 2.84
C MET A 1 -23.54 6.56 3.73
N SER A 2 -23.69 6.69 5.04
CA SER A 2 -22.65 6.23 5.98
C SER A 2 -22.68 4.69 6.04
N SER A 3 -21.51 4.05 6.20
CA SER A 3 -21.39 2.57 6.29
C SER A 3 -22.27 1.93 7.36
N LEU A 4 -22.74 2.71 8.34
CA LEU A 4 -23.64 2.30 9.41
C LEU A 4 -25.09 2.09 8.97
N GLU A 5 -25.55 2.73 7.89
CA GLU A 5 -26.95 2.60 7.42
C GLU A 5 -27.24 1.21 6.81
N GLN A 6 -26.21 0.41 6.57
CA GLN A 6 -26.33 -0.96 6.07
C GLN A 6 -26.63 -1.98 7.18
N PHE A 7 -26.42 -1.61 8.45
CA PHE A 7 -26.64 -2.50 9.60
C PHE A 7 -27.94 -2.13 10.29
N GLN A 8 -28.98 -2.93 10.03
CA GLN A 8 -30.30 -2.77 10.67
C GLN A 8 -30.24 -2.98 12.20
N GLU A 9 -29.11 -3.49 12.70
CA GLU A 9 -28.81 -3.77 14.10
C GLU A 9 -28.53 -2.51 14.95
N PHE A 10 -28.50 -1.32 14.34
CA PHE A 10 -28.30 -0.04 15.04
C PHE A 10 -29.41 0.97 14.69
N ASP A 11 -30.65 0.51 14.79
CA ASP A 11 -31.85 1.31 14.49
C ASP A 11 -32.19 2.35 15.58
N GLY A 12 -33.35 3.01 15.42
CA GLY A 12 -33.83 4.04 16.34
C GLY A 12 -34.13 3.56 17.78
N THR A 13 -34.06 2.27 18.06
CA THR A 13 -34.28 1.71 19.40
C THR A 13 -33.05 1.77 20.30
N ILE A 14 -31.86 1.99 19.73
CA ILE A 14 -30.59 2.08 20.46
C ILE A 14 -30.20 3.56 20.63
N ARG A 15 -29.99 3.99 21.88
CA ARG A 15 -29.54 5.35 22.14
C ARG A 15 -28.13 5.57 21.61
N LYS A 16 -27.91 6.73 21.00
CA LYS A 16 -26.64 7.12 20.37
C LYS A 16 -26.19 8.52 20.77
N VAL A 17 -24.89 8.75 20.73
CA VAL A 17 -24.23 10.02 21.07
C VAL A 17 -23.02 10.24 20.17
N ILE A 18 -22.68 11.49 19.86
CA ILE A 18 -21.42 11.84 19.18
C ILE A 18 -20.39 12.17 20.25
N ILE A 19 -19.24 11.49 20.23
CA ILE A 19 -18.10 11.77 21.10
C ILE A 19 -16.88 11.94 20.19
N ASN A 20 -16.20 13.08 20.29
CA ASN A 20 -15.02 13.42 19.47
C ASN A 20 -15.24 13.27 17.95
N GLY A 21 -16.45 13.59 17.46
CA GLY A 21 -16.79 13.48 16.04
C GLY A 21 -17.20 12.06 15.58
N GLU A 22 -17.16 11.06 16.47
CA GLU A 22 -17.56 9.69 16.15
C GLU A 22 -18.90 9.30 16.77
N MET A 23 -19.71 8.57 16.01
CA MET A 23 -20.98 8.01 16.49
C MET A 23 -20.71 6.85 17.46
N HIS A 24 -21.28 6.93 18.65
CA HIS A 24 -21.26 5.90 19.68
C HIS A 24 -22.68 5.45 20.02
N PHE A 25 -22.85 4.17 20.37
CA PHE A 25 -24.13 3.58 20.74
C PHE A 25 -24.09 2.98 22.14
N SER A 26 -25.24 2.99 22.82
CA SER A 26 -25.42 2.39 24.15
C SER A 26 -25.23 0.88 24.10
N VAL A 27 -24.21 0.38 24.79
CA VAL A 27 -23.92 -1.05 24.87
C VAL A 27 -25.03 -1.78 25.63
N ILE A 28 -25.57 -1.18 26.69
CA ILE A 28 -26.65 -1.80 27.46
C ILE A 28 -27.94 -1.89 26.65
N ASP A 29 -28.24 -0.92 25.77
CA ASP A 29 -29.43 -0.98 24.92
C ASP A 29 -29.28 -2.08 23.86
N VAL A 30 -28.10 -2.22 23.27
CA VAL A 30 -27.76 -3.32 22.35
C VAL A 30 -27.97 -4.68 23.02
N PHE A 31 -27.41 -4.89 24.21
CA PHE A 31 -27.58 -6.15 24.95
C PHE A 31 -29.03 -6.39 25.37
N LYS A 32 -29.78 -5.33 25.68
CA LYS A 32 -31.21 -5.44 25.99
C LYS A 32 -32.03 -5.84 24.77
N HIS A 33 -31.68 -5.31 23.60
CA HIS A 33 -32.44 -5.51 22.37
C HIS A 33 -32.11 -6.84 21.68
N TYR A 34 -30.82 -7.20 21.60
CA TYR A 34 -30.36 -8.40 20.87
C TYR A 34 -29.90 -9.55 21.77
N GLY A 35 -29.72 -9.31 23.07
CA GLY A 35 -29.49 -10.38 24.04
C GLY A 35 -30.67 -11.35 24.10
N SER A 36 -30.43 -12.53 24.65
CA SER A 36 -31.36 -13.68 24.62
C SER A 36 -32.60 -13.53 25.51
N GLY A 37 -33.23 -12.35 25.53
CA GLY A 37 -34.34 -12.02 26.42
C GLY A 37 -33.93 -11.98 27.90
N SER A 38 -32.63 -11.85 28.20
CA SER A 38 -32.15 -11.79 29.57
C SER A 38 -32.77 -10.60 30.30
N ARG A 39 -33.35 -10.89 31.47
CA ARG A 39 -33.85 -9.88 32.40
C ARG A 39 -32.73 -8.94 32.91
N TYR A 40 -31.45 -9.24 32.59
CA TYR A 40 -30.25 -8.60 33.13
C TYR A 40 -29.20 -8.29 32.05
N PRO A 41 -29.44 -7.32 31.15
CA PRO A 41 -28.51 -6.96 30.07
C PRO A 41 -27.13 -6.51 30.58
N GLN A 42 -27.06 -5.91 31.78
CA GLN A 42 -25.79 -5.54 32.41
C GLN A 42 -24.92 -6.75 32.72
N LYS A 43 -25.52 -7.86 33.19
CA LYS A 43 -24.76 -9.07 33.54
C LYS A 43 -24.21 -9.77 32.30
N GLU A 44 -24.95 -9.74 31.20
CA GLU A 44 -24.47 -10.24 29.92
C GLU A 44 -23.34 -9.38 29.36
N TRP A 45 -23.47 -8.06 29.48
CA TRP A 45 -22.40 -7.14 29.13
C TRP A 45 -21.14 -7.41 29.95
N GLU A 46 -21.22 -7.53 31.28
CA GLU A 46 -20.04 -7.81 32.11
C GLU A 46 -19.35 -9.12 31.70
N ARG A 47 -20.11 -10.17 31.33
CA ARG A 47 -19.53 -11.42 30.81
C ARG A 47 -18.83 -11.22 29.48
N ALA A 48 -19.43 -10.47 28.56
CA ALA A 48 -18.83 -10.17 27.27
C ALA A 48 -17.56 -9.32 27.44
N LYS A 49 -17.62 -8.32 28.31
CA LYS A 49 -16.51 -7.46 28.70
C LYS A 49 -15.32 -8.28 29.22
N SER A 50 -15.54 -9.20 30.16
CA SER A 50 -14.46 -10.07 30.67
C SER A 50 -13.82 -10.88 29.55
N ARG A 51 -14.61 -11.42 28.61
CA ARG A 51 -14.07 -12.16 27.46
C ARG A 51 -13.28 -11.28 26.49
N LEU A 52 -13.68 -10.02 26.29
CA LEU A 52 -12.90 -9.05 25.51
C LEU A 52 -11.56 -8.77 26.18
N GLU A 53 -11.57 -8.50 27.48
CA GLU A 53 -10.37 -8.22 28.26
C GLU A 53 -9.40 -9.42 28.27
N GLU A 54 -9.91 -10.66 28.39
CA GLU A 54 -9.12 -11.90 28.26
C GLU A 54 -8.45 -12.04 26.88
N GLN A 55 -9.07 -11.54 25.82
CA GLN A 55 -8.50 -11.51 24.46
C GLN A 55 -7.52 -10.33 24.24
N GLY A 56 -7.23 -9.56 25.29
CA GLY A 56 -6.34 -8.39 25.24
C GLY A 56 -7.00 -7.14 24.65
N PHE A 57 -8.32 -7.10 24.53
CA PHE A 57 -9.02 -5.88 24.11
C PHE A 57 -9.13 -4.89 25.27
N ASP A 58 -8.54 -3.71 25.10
CA ASP A 58 -8.55 -2.65 26.12
C ASP A 58 -9.89 -1.91 26.16
N VAL A 59 -10.84 -2.48 26.91
CA VAL A 59 -12.17 -1.89 27.10
C VAL A 59 -12.10 -0.52 27.76
N ALA A 60 -11.14 -0.27 28.66
CA ALA A 60 -11.07 0.95 29.45
C ALA A 60 -10.75 2.18 28.59
N THR A 61 -9.89 2.03 27.57
CA THR A 61 -9.58 3.12 26.63
C THR A 61 -10.51 3.17 25.42
N LYS A 62 -11.09 2.03 25.01
CA LYS A 62 -11.92 1.94 23.79
C LYS A 62 -13.40 2.19 24.02
N MET A 63 -13.85 2.29 25.27
CA MET A 63 -15.23 2.60 25.61
C MET A 63 -15.35 3.83 26.48
N SER A 64 -16.41 4.59 26.27
CA SER A 64 -16.73 5.78 27.06
C SER A 64 -17.94 5.52 27.96
N GLN A 65 -18.05 6.29 29.04
CA GLN A 65 -19.28 6.35 29.84
C GLN A 65 -20.04 7.62 29.43
N HIS A 66 -21.32 7.47 29.09
CA HIS A 66 -22.16 8.60 28.73
C HIS A 66 -23.47 8.57 29.51
N GLN A 67 -23.86 9.73 30.06
CA GLN A 67 -25.13 9.90 30.74
C GLN A 67 -26.12 10.54 29.75
N PHE A 68 -27.05 9.73 29.24
CA PHE A 68 -28.12 10.20 28.37
C PHE A 68 -29.10 11.12 29.12
N PRO A 69 -29.76 12.07 28.45
CA PRO A 69 -30.70 12.98 29.08
C PRO A 69 -31.91 12.24 29.69
N GLY A 70 -32.32 12.66 30.89
CA GLY A 70 -33.47 12.12 31.62
C GLY A 70 -33.24 12.13 33.13
N GLN A 71 -34.30 12.31 33.93
CA GLN A 71 -34.16 12.31 35.39
C GLN A 71 -33.78 10.91 35.91
N GLY A 72 -32.77 10.86 36.78
CA GLY A 72 -32.30 9.62 37.42
C GLY A 72 -31.49 8.68 36.51
N GLN A 73 -31.11 9.10 35.30
CA GLN A 73 -30.30 8.28 34.40
C GLN A 73 -28.87 8.12 34.93
N ARG A 74 -28.34 6.91 34.85
CA ARG A 74 -26.96 6.59 35.23
C ARG A 74 -26.02 6.66 34.02
N PRO A 75 -24.73 6.96 34.21
CA PRO A 75 -23.73 6.78 33.17
C PRO A 75 -23.79 5.36 32.61
N THR A 76 -23.83 5.24 31.29
CA THR A 76 -23.98 3.98 30.56
C THR A 76 -22.78 3.80 29.63
N PRO A 77 -22.21 2.58 29.53
CA PRO A 77 -21.15 2.32 28.56
C PRO A 77 -21.65 2.55 27.13
N VAL A 78 -20.89 3.33 26.37
CA VAL A 78 -21.09 3.56 24.94
C VAL A 78 -19.84 3.19 24.16
N ALA A 79 -20.04 2.70 22.94
CA ALA A 79 -19.00 2.19 22.07
C ALA A 79 -19.23 2.64 20.62
N ASN A 80 -18.15 2.83 19.86
CA ASN A 80 -18.23 3.06 18.42
C ASN A 80 -18.43 1.73 17.65
N PHE A 81 -18.63 1.82 16.34
CA PHE A 81 -18.94 0.67 15.50
C PHE A 81 -17.84 -0.41 15.52
N ASP A 82 -16.57 -0.01 15.45
CA ASP A 82 -15.43 -0.94 15.48
C ASP A 82 -15.42 -1.78 16.76
N THR A 83 -15.76 -1.17 17.89
CA THR A 83 -15.90 -1.87 19.16
C THR A 83 -17.09 -2.83 19.14
N PHE A 84 -18.18 -2.50 18.45
CA PHE A 84 -19.28 -3.43 18.26
C PHE A 84 -18.97 -4.60 17.34
N LEU A 85 -18.13 -4.42 16.31
CA LEU A 85 -17.61 -5.55 15.53
C LEU A 85 -16.81 -6.51 16.42
N ARG A 86 -16.03 -5.99 17.37
CA ARG A 86 -15.33 -6.79 18.39
C ARG A 86 -16.30 -7.54 19.31
N ILE A 87 -17.33 -6.86 19.80
CA ILE A 87 -18.39 -7.48 20.59
C ILE A 87 -19.07 -8.60 19.77
N ALA A 88 -19.34 -8.38 18.48
CA ALA A 88 -20.04 -9.33 17.63
C ALA A 88 -19.33 -10.67 17.44
N MET A 89 -18.00 -10.66 17.53
CA MET A 89 -17.18 -11.88 17.45
C MET A 89 -17.27 -12.76 18.70
N ILE A 90 -17.66 -12.21 19.86
CA ILE A 90 -17.69 -12.96 21.12
C ILE A 90 -19.10 -13.26 21.63
N VAL A 91 -20.09 -12.43 21.27
CA VAL A 91 -21.48 -12.61 21.70
C VAL A 91 -22.26 -13.50 20.73
N SER A 92 -23.18 -14.28 21.27
CA SER A 92 -24.00 -15.22 20.49
C SER A 92 -25.37 -14.66 20.13
N PHE A 93 -25.46 -13.35 19.85
CA PHE A 93 -26.72 -12.75 19.41
C PHE A 93 -27.11 -13.33 18.05
N LYS A 94 -28.26 -13.99 17.99
CA LYS A 94 -28.75 -14.63 16.76
C LYS A 94 -28.92 -13.61 15.63
N ASN A 95 -29.39 -12.41 15.97
CA ASN A 95 -29.63 -11.33 15.01
C ASN A 95 -28.34 -10.73 14.45
N TRP A 96 -27.18 -11.02 15.04
CA TRP A 96 -25.88 -10.53 14.57
C TRP A 96 -25.15 -11.52 13.68
N GLU A 97 -25.83 -12.59 13.23
CA GLU A 97 -25.24 -13.52 12.26
C GLU A 97 -24.89 -12.81 10.95
N GLY A 98 -25.73 -11.89 10.49
CA GLY A 98 -25.43 -11.09 9.29
C GLY A 98 -24.16 -10.24 9.43
N ILE A 99 -23.92 -9.64 10.61
CA ILE A 99 -22.67 -8.92 10.90
C ILE A 99 -21.47 -9.89 10.86
N ARG A 100 -21.60 -11.10 11.42
CA ARG A 100 -20.52 -12.10 11.41
C ARG A 100 -20.23 -12.61 10.00
N GLU A 101 -21.25 -12.95 9.23
CA GLU A 101 -21.12 -13.35 7.83
C GLU A 101 -20.45 -12.24 7.01
N TYR A 102 -20.88 -11.00 7.18
CA TYR A 102 -20.24 -9.85 6.53
C TYR A 102 -18.76 -9.73 6.89
N MET A 103 -18.41 -9.83 8.19
CA MET A 103 -17.01 -9.79 8.63
C MET A 103 -16.18 -10.92 8.01
N VAL A 104 -16.73 -12.14 7.92
CA VAL A 104 -16.05 -13.28 7.29
C VAL A 104 -15.81 -13.01 5.81
N THR A 105 -16.83 -12.60 5.06
CA THR A 105 -16.71 -12.29 3.63
C THR A 105 -15.70 -11.16 3.40
N ALA A 106 -15.83 -10.04 4.11
CA ALA A 106 -14.91 -8.91 3.96
C ALA A 106 -13.46 -9.27 4.35
N THR A 107 -13.28 -10.13 5.36
CA THR A 107 -11.95 -10.61 5.75
C THR A 107 -11.38 -11.54 4.68
N HIS A 108 -12.19 -12.44 4.14
CA HIS A 108 -11.79 -13.36 3.08
C HIS A 108 -11.35 -12.60 1.82
N GLU A 109 -12.19 -11.70 1.31
CA GLU A 109 -11.90 -10.86 0.14
C GLU A 109 -10.59 -10.08 0.34
N LYS A 110 -10.37 -9.51 1.53
CA LYS A 110 -9.15 -8.77 1.84
C LYS A 110 -7.91 -9.66 1.86
N ILE A 111 -8.00 -10.86 2.43
CA ILE A 111 -6.89 -11.82 2.44
C ILE A 111 -6.56 -12.29 1.02
N GLU A 112 -7.59 -12.60 0.22
CA GLU A 112 -7.39 -13.02 -1.18
C GLU A 112 -6.76 -11.91 -2.03
N ALA A 113 -7.26 -10.68 -1.92
CA ALA A 113 -6.69 -9.52 -2.62
C ALA A 113 -5.23 -9.27 -2.23
N GLN A 114 -4.88 -9.43 -0.95
CA GLN A 114 -3.50 -9.33 -0.47
C GLN A 114 -2.62 -10.45 -1.04
N ALA A 115 -3.12 -11.69 -1.06
CA ALA A 115 -2.39 -12.84 -1.61
C ALA A 115 -2.20 -12.74 -3.13
N GLU A 116 -3.18 -12.23 -3.86
CA GLU A 116 -3.08 -11.95 -5.29
C GLU A 116 -2.06 -10.84 -5.58
N ALA A 117 -2.16 -9.69 -4.90
CA ALA A 117 -1.20 -8.61 -5.05
C ALA A 117 0.24 -9.05 -4.74
N GLN A 118 0.43 -9.92 -3.74
CA GLN A 118 1.74 -10.49 -3.44
C GLN A 118 2.23 -11.42 -4.57
N ARG A 119 1.38 -12.32 -5.07
CA ARG A 119 1.70 -13.22 -6.19
C ARG A 119 2.07 -12.44 -7.45
N GLU A 120 1.32 -11.39 -7.79
CA GLU A 120 1.61 -10.52 -8.93
C GLU A 120 2.97 -9.83 -8.77
N ARG A 121 3.26 -9.30 -7.58
CA ARG A 121 4.56 -8.65 -7.29
C ARG A 121 5.72 -9.63 -7.42
N GLU A 122 5.56 -10.85 -6.93
CA GLU A 122 6.57 -11.91 -7.08
C GLU A 122 6.74 -12.35 -8.53
N ALA A 123 5.65 -12.52 -9.28
CA ALA A 123 5.68 -12.86 -10.69
C ALA A 123 6.39 -11.77 -11.52
N LEU A 124 6.12 -10.50 -11.23
CA LEU A 124 6.79 -9.37 -11.88
C LEU A 124 8.29 -9.38 -11.58
N ARG A 125 8.69 -9.62 -10.32
CA ARG A 125 10.10 -9.76 -9.93
C ARG A 125 10.80 -10.89 -10.68
N GLN A 126 10.16 -12.05 -10.80
CA GLN A 126 10.71 -13.17 -11.56
C GLN A 126 10.84 -12.85 -13.05
N LYS A 127 9.86 -12.16 -13.63
CA LYS A 127 9.91 -11.72 -15.03
C LYS A 127 11.06 -10.74 -15.28
N SER A 128 11.23 -9.72 -14.43
CA SER A 128 12.36 -8.78 -14.54
C SER A 128 13.71 -9.48 -14.38
N LYS A 129 13.81 -10.46 -13.47
CA LYS A 129 15.04 -11.27 -13.33
C LYS A 129 15.36 -12.05 -14.61
N ARG A 130 14.36 -12.68 -15.24
CA ARG A 130 14.53 -13.41 -16.51
C ARG A 130 14.95 -12.49 -17.65
N ILE A 131 14.33 -11.32 -17.78
CA ILE A 131 14.69 -10.33 -18.82
C ILE A 131 16.15 -9.90 -18.65
N ARG A 132 16.56 -9.57 -17.41
CA ARG A 132 17.94 -9.19 -17.12
C ARG A 132 18.94 -10.29 -17.44
N LEU A 133 18.67 -11.53 -17.04
CA LEU A 133 19.53 -12.67 -17.36
C LEU A 133 19.68 -12.83 -18.87
N SER A 134 18.56 -12.77 -19.59
CA SER A 134 18.58 -12.88 -21.05
C SER A 134 19.33 -11.72 -21.72
N TYR A 135 19.19 -10.49 -21.20
CA TYR A 135 19.98 -9.35 -21.67
C TYR A 135 21.48 -9.55 -21.42
N THR A 136 21.88 -10.04 -20.25
CA THR A 136 23.29 -10.34 -19.96
C THR A 136 23.85 -11.47 -20.81
N GLU A 137 23.06 -12.50 -21.11
CA GLU A 137 23.42 -13.57 -22.04
C GLU A 137 23.64 -13.01 -23.45
N THR A 138 22.72 -12.16 -23.94
CA THR A 138 22.87 -11.51 -25.25
C THR A 138 24.09 -10.60 -25.31
N LEU A 139 24.42 -9.86 -24.23
CA LEU A 139 25.68 -9.12 -24.15
C LEU A 139 26.88 -10.05 -24.35
N ILE A 140 26.89 -11.24 -23.76
CA ILE A 140 27.97 -12.21 -23.94
C ILE A 140 28.00 -12.76 -25.36
N GLU A 141 26.85 -13.21 -25.88
CA GLU A 141 26.73 -13.87 -27.18
C GLU A 141 27.07 -12.96 -28.36
N THR A 142 26.73 -11.67 -28.24
CA THR A 142 26.95 -10.70 -29.31
C THR A 142 28.31 -10.00 -29.21
N HIS A 143 29.01 -10.08 -28.07
CA HIS A 143 30.30 -9.42 -27.90
C HIS A 143 31.41 -10.10 -28.71
N GLU A 144 32.29 -9.31 -29.34
CA GLU A 144 33.42 -9.78 -30.17
C GLU A 144 34.23 -10.92 -29.53
N ASN A 145 34.50 -10.81 -28.23
CA ASN A 145 35.34 -11.74 -27.48
C ASN A 145 34.58 -12.49 -26.36
N ARG A 146 33.23 -12.40 -26.31
CA ARG A 146 32.40 -12.95 -25.20
C ARG A 146 32.75 -12.46 -23.78
N HIS A 147 33.48 -11.35 -23.67
CA HIS A 147 33.86 -10.71 -22.42
C HIS A 147 33.37 -9.25 -22.37
N PRO A 148 32.05 -9.02 -22.39
CA PRO A 148 31.49 -7.67 -22.41
C PRO A 148 31.72 -6.94 -21.08
N ASN A 149 31.86 -5.62 -21.16
CA ASN A 149 31.87 -4.73 -20.01
C ASN A 149 30.44 -4.42 -19.56
N PHE A 150 29.88 -5.29 -18.71
CA PHE A 150 28.52 -5.13 -18.17
C PHE A 150 28.27 -3.80 -17.47
N ALA A 151 29.28 -3.26 -16.77
CA ALA A 151 29.16 -1.98 -16.07
C ALA A 151 28.99 -0.82 -17.06
N ARG A 152 29.74 -0.85 -18.18
CA ARG A 152 29.61 0.14 -19.26
C ARG A 152 28.22 0.09 -19.89
N ALA A 153 27.73 -1.10 -20.26
CA ALA A 153 26.39 -1.26 -20.83
C ALA A 153 25.29 -0.80 -19.86
N THR A 154 25.38 -1.19 -18.59
CA THR A 154 24.42 -0.78 -17.54
C THR A 154 24.42 0.74 -17.34
N ASN A 155 25.60 1.36 -17.24
CA ASN A 155 25.70 2.81 -17.09
C ASN A 155 25.22 3.56 -18.34
N ALA A 156 25.40 3.00 -19.54
CA ALA A 156 24.84 3.57 -20.76
C ALA A 156 23.31 3.55 -20.73
N GLY A 157 22.69 2.45 -20.28
CA GLY A 157 21.24 2.38 -20.07
C GLY A 157 20.74 3.38 -19.03
N TYR A 158 21.39 3.49 -17.88
CA TYR A 158 21.05 4.50 -16.87
C TYR A 158 21.22 5.93 -17.37
N LYS A 159 22.29 6.21 -18.13
CA LYS A 159 22.50 7.54 -18.70
C LYS A 159 21.43 7.86 -19.75
N GLY A 160 21.02 6.87 -20.54
CA GLY A 160 19.92 7.01 -21.50
C GLY A 160 18.57 7.25 -20.82
N LEU A 161 18.29 6.60 -19.69
CA LEU A 161 16.97 6.70 -19.05
C LEU A 161 16.87 7.83 -18.01
N PHE A 162 17.95 8.17 -17.32
CA PHE A 162 17.93 9.10 -16.19
C PHE A 162 18.92 10.25 -16.32
N ASN A 163 19.73 10.28 -17.38
CA ASN A 163 20.87 11.19 -17.50
C ASN A 163 21.86 11.06 -16.31
N MET A 164 21.97 9.86 -15.74
CA MET A 164 22.85 9.55 -14.61
C MET A 164 23.51 8.18 -14.80
N VAL A 165 24.71 7.98 -14.28
CA VAL A 165 25.32 6.65 -14.10
C VAL A 165 25.00 6.07 -12.71
N ALA A 166 25.31 4.80 -12.47
CA ALA A 166 24.95 4.12 -11.22
C ALA A 166 25.43 4.85 -9.95
N SER A 167 26.67 5.35 -9.94
CA SER A 167 27.23 6.10 -8.81
C SER A 167 26.50 7.42 -8.54
N GLU A 168 26.03 8.09 -9.59
CA GLU A 168 25.26 9.33 -9.48
C GLU A 168 23.87 9.06 -8.93
N ILE A 169 23.22 7.96 -9.36
CA ILE A 169 21.92 7.54 -8.82
C ILE A 169 22.05 7.17 -7.33
N ILE A 170 23.08 6.41 -6.95
CA ILE A 170 23.37 6.05 -5.55
C ILE A 170 23.49 7.32 -4.69
N LYS A 171 24.25 8.30 -5.17
CA LYS A 171 24.43 9.58 -4.48
C LYS A 171 23.12 10.38 -4.43
N TYR A 172 22.38 10.44 -5.53
CA TYR A 172 21.11 11.14 -5.63
C TYR A 172 20.06 10.59 -4.66
N LEU A 173 19.99 9.27 -4.52
CA LEU A 173 19.10 8.59 -3.59
C LEU A 173 19.59 8.58 -2.13
N GLY A 174 20.82 9.02 -1.88
CA GLY A 174 21.43 9.02 -0.55
C GLY A 174 21.66 7.63 0.03
N LEU A 175 21.97 6.64 -0.83
CA LEU A 175 22.15 5.26 -0.40
C LEU A 175 23.52 5.05 0.25
N ASN A 176 23.54 4.27 1.34
CA ASN A 176 24.79 3.80 1.95
C ASN A 176 25.38 2.61 1.17
N GLU A 177 26.56 2.14 1.58
CA GLU A 177 27.26 1.04 0.88
C GLU A 177 26.46 -0.29 0.84
N SER A 178 25.71 -0.62 1.89
CA SER A 178 24.93 -1.86 1.91
C SER A 178 23.73 -1.78 0.97
N GLN A 179 23.08 -0.60 0.90
CA GLN A 179 21.98 -0.31 -0.02
C GLN A 179 22.44 -0.20 -1.47
N ALA A 180 23.63 0.37 -1.72
CA ALA A 180 24.18 0.56 -3.05
C ALA A 180 24.34 -0.77 -3.83
N LYS A 181 24.63 -1.88 -3.13
CA LYS A 181 24.69 -3.24 -3.72
C LYS A 181 23.37 -3.68 -4.33
N TYR A 182 22.25 -3.15 -3.81
CA TYR A 182 20.89 -3.45 -4.23
C TYR A 182 20.20 -2.20 -4.79
N LEU A 183 20.91 -1.38 -5.58
CA LEU A 183 20.40 -0.12 -6.15
C LEU A 183 18.98 -0.23 -6.73
N ARG A 184 18.67 -1.32 -7.46
CA ARG A 184 17.36 -1.50 -8.08
C ARG A 184 16.19 -1.69 -7.08
N ASP A 185 16.48 -2.00 -5.82
CA ASP A 185 15.47 -2.09 -4.76
C ASP A 185 15.11 -0.71 -4.18
N HIS A 186 15.85 0.34 -4.58
CA HIS A 186 15.71 1.71 -4.08
C HIS A 186 15.27 2.72 -5.14
N ILE A 187 15.11 2.30 -6.39
CA ILE A 187 14.55 3.12 -7.48
C ILE A 187 13.03 2.96 -7.53
N GLY A 188 12.32 3.97 -8.05
CA GLY A 188 10.86 3.92 -8.20
C GLY A 188 10.39 2.86 -9.18
N ASP A 189 9.15 2.37 -9.00
CA ASP A 189 8.58 1.30 -9.83
C ASP A 189 8.53 1.68 -11.33
N LEU A 190 8.26 2.94 -11.65
CA LEU A 190 8.24 3.44 -13.03
C LEU A 190 9.64 3.44 -13.66
N ALA A 191 10.67 3.81 -12.89
CA ALA A 191 12.07 3.70 -13.29
C ALA A 191 12.47 2.23 -13.52
N LEU A 192 12.12 1.33 -12.61
CA LEU A 192 12.41 -0.11 -12.74
C LEU A 192 11.72 -0.73 -13.96
N THR A 193 10.49 -0.30 -14.25
CA THR A 193 9.76 -0.68 -15.47
C THR A 193 10.50 -0.20 -16.72
N GLY A 194 10.94 1.06 -16.73
CA GLY A 194 11.74 1.62 -17.83
C GLY A 194 13.05 0.87 -18.05
N ILE A 195 13.74 0.50 -16.96
CA ILE A 195 14.97 -0.31 -17.03
C ILE A 195 14.70 -1.66 -17.68
N THR A 196 13.68 -2.37 -17.20
CA THR A 196 13.31 -3.69 -17.72
C THR A 196 12.97 -3.60 -19.22
N ALA A 197 12.27 -2.54 -19.64
CA ALA A 197 11.88 -2.34 -21.02
C ALA A 197 13.09 -2.06 -21.93
N TYR A 198 14.01 -1.16 -21.54
CA TYR A 198 15.16 -0.88 -22.41
C TYR A 198 16.11 -2.08 -22.49
N GLU A 199 16.24 -2.89 -21.43
CA GLU A 199 17.06 -4.12 -21.46
C GLU A 199 16.50 -5.11 -22.50
N ALA A 200 15.18 -5.23 -22.59
CA ALA A 200 14.53 -6.05 -23.61
C ALA A 200 14.74 -5.49 -25.03
N PHE A 201 14.64 -4.17 -25.21
CA PHE A 201 14.82 -3.52 -26.52
C PHE A 201 16.28 -3.63 -26.99
N ALA A 202 17.22 -3.25 -26.12
CA ALA A 202 18.66 -3.35 -26.39
C ALA A 202 19.07 -4.78 -26.76
N LYS A 203 18.49 -5.80 -26.11
CA LYS A 203 18.68 -7.20 -26.50
C LYS A 203 18.27 -7.43 -27.96
N HIS A 204 17.08 -7.00 -28.35
CA HIS A 204 16.60 -7.19 -29.72
C HIS A 204 17.48 -6.45 -30.73
N ASP A 205 17.91 -5.23 -30.41
CA ASP A 205 18.79 -4.44 -31.27
C ASP A 205 20.16 -5.10 -31.46
N MET A 206 20.75 -5.62 -30.37
CA MET A 206 22.03 -6.35 -30.43
C MET A 206 21.93 -7.60 -31.30
N LEU A 207 20.86 -8.38 -31.14
CA LEU A 207 20.63 -9.58 -31.96
C LEU A 207 20.40 -9.23 -33.44
N ALA A 208 19.71 -8.12 -33.72
CA ALA A 208 19.47 -7.66 -35.08
C ALA A 208 20.74 -7.13 -35.77
N PHE A 209 21.66 -6.53 -35.01
CA PHE A 209 22.93 -6.02 -35.55
C PHE A 209 23.91 -7.14 -35.92
N GLY A 210 23.81 -8.31 -35.29
CA GLY A 210 24.64 -9.50 -35.56
C GLY A 210 25.70 -9.79 -34.48
N SER A 211 26.53 -10.80 -34.71
CA SER A 211 27.62 -11.18 -33.80
C SER A 211 28.87 -10.32 -34.01
N GLN A 212 29.63 -10.09 -32.93
CA GLN A 212 30.87 -9.31 -32.85
C GLN A 212 30.72 -7.79 -32.65
N LEU A 213 29.89 -7.40 -31.69
CA LEU A 213 29.82 -6.05 -31.17
C LEU A 213 30.96 -5.77 -30.19
N SER A 214 31.56 -4.58 -30.28
CA SER A 214 32.44 -4.06 -29.24
C SER A 214 31.65 -3.54 -28.04
N ASP A 215 32.33 -3.37 -26.90
CA ASP A 215 31.80 -2.70 -25.70
C ASP A 215 31.11 -1.36 -26.02
N GLU A 216 31.67 -0.59 -26.95
CA GLU A 216 31.14 0.72 -27.33
C GLU A 216 29.84 0.59 -28.12
N GLN A 217 29.78 -0.36 -29.06
CA GLN A 217 28.57 -0.62 -29.84
C GLN A 217 27.44 -1.14 -28.94
N GLN A 218 27.72 -2.08 -28.04
CA GLN A 218 26.73 -2.58 -27.08
C GLN A 218 26.22 -1.47 -26.15
N ALA A 219 27.12 -0.62 -25.65
CA ALA A 219 26.75 0.53 -24.83
C ALA A 219 25.88 1.53 -25.62
N LYS A 220 26.21 1.78 -26.90
CA LYS A 220 25.44 2.68 -27.78
C LYS A 220 24.02 2.16 -28.02
N LEU A 221 23.86 0.89 -28.37
CA LEU A 221 22.55 0.27 -28.57
C LEU A 221 21.73 0.32 -27.27
N THR A 222 22.36 0.03 -26.14
CA THR A 222 21.69 0.11 -24.82
C THR A 222 21.24 1.54 -24.49
N TYR A 223 22.06 2.54 -24.77
CA TYR A 223 21.72 3.95 -24.58
C TYR A 223 20.55 4.38 -25.48
N GLN A 224 20.55 3.95 -26.75
CA GLN A 224 19.49 4.27 -27.71
C GLN A 224 18.14 3.68 -27.26
N ALA A 225 18.11 2.38 -26.93
CA ALA A 225 16.93 1.75 -26.36
C ALA A 225 16.42 2.47 -25.11
N ALA A 226 17.32 2.90 -24.23
CA ALA A 226 16.94 3.64 -23.02
C ALA A 226 16.34 5.03 -23.31
N GLN A 227 16.85 5.74 -24.33
CA GLN A 227 16.30 7.02 -24.77
C GLN A 227 14.91 6.88 -25.39
N GLU A 228 14.65 5.79 -26.13
CA GLU A 228 13.32 5.50 -26.67
C GLU A 228 12.32 5.25 -25.53
N ILE A 229 12.69 4.42 -24.55
CA ILE A 229 11.85 4.17 -23.39
C ILE A 229 11.64 5.43 -22.55
N LEU A 230 12.63 6.33 -22.46
CA LEU A 230 12.50 7.60 -21.75
C LEU A 230 11.33 8.43 -22.30
N GLN A 231 11.12 8.44 -23.62
CA GLN A 231 9.99 9.16 -24.25
C GLN A 231 8.63 8.64 -23.79
N ILE A 232 8.57 7.39 -23.33
CA ILE A 232 7.33 6.76 -22.84
C ILE A 232 7.15 7.02 -21.34
N VAL A 233 8.20 6.82 -20.53
CA VAL A 233 8.08 6.87 -19.07
C VAL A 233 8.09 8.28 -18.50
N LYS A 234 8.80 9.23 -19.13
CA LYS A 234 8.91 10.60 -18.62
C LYS A 234 7.56 11.34 -18.58
N PRO A 235 6.74 11.35 -19.65
CA PRO A 235 5.43 12.00 -19.60
C PRO A 235 4.50 11.37 -18.55
N ARG A 236 4.66 10.07 -18.28
CA ARG A 236 3.91 9.38 -17.22
C ARG A 236 4.33 9.86 -15.84
N ALA A 237 5.64 9.98 -15.58
CA ALA A 237 6.17 10.50 -14.32
C ALA A 237 5.72 11.94 -14.06
N GLU A 238 5.81 12.79 -15.08
CA GLU A 238 5.37 14.20 -15.03
C GLU A 238 3.88 14.32 -14.71
N ARG A 239 3.02 13.55 -15.39
CA ARG A 239 1.58 13.52 -15.11
C ARG A 239 1.26 13.04 -13.70
N LEU A 240 2.03 12.08 -13.19
CA LEU A 240 1.89 11.58 -11.82
C LEU A 240 2.54 12.52 -10.79
N LYS A 241 3.24 13.57 -11.24
CA LYS A 241 4.02 14.49 -10.40
C LYS A 241 4.99 13.74 -9.48
N ILE A 242 5.69 12.76 -10.03
CA ILE A 242 6.73 12.01 -9.31
C ILE A 242 8.09 12.19 -9.98
N ASP A 243 9.14 12.19 -9.16
CA ASP A 243 10.50 12.05 -9.64
C ASP A 243 10.68 10.64 -10.24
N LEU A 244 11.14 10.55 -11.49
CA LEU A 244 11.23 9.28 -12.19
C LEU A 244 12.16 8.30 -11.48
N VAL A 245 13.30 8.79 -10.95
CA VAL A 245 14.34 7.96 -10.36
C VAL A 245 13.92 7.44 -8.98
N SER A 246 13.50 8.32 -8.08
CA SER A 246 13.14 7.96 -6.70
C SER A 246 11.69 7.51 -6.52
N GLY A 247 10.81 7.79 -7.49
CA GLY A 247 9.37 7.57 -7.37
C GLY A 247 8.67 8.47 -6.35
N ARG A 248 9.40 9.41 -5.71
CA ARG A 248 8.84 10.32 -4.70
C ARG A 248 8.02 11.41 -5.38
N PRO A 249 6.96 11.92 -4.74
CA PRO A 249 6.25 13.10 -5.23
C PRO A 249 7.23 14.26 -5.45
N LEU A 250 7.14 14.90 -6.62
CA LEU A 250 7.71 16.23 -6.83
C LEU A 250 6.92 17.15 -5.91
N LEU A 251 7.58 17.72 -4.90
CA LEU A 251 6.95 18.67 -3.98
C LEU A 251 6.19 19.71 -4.81
N ALA A 252 4.93 19.97 -4.43
CA ALA A 252 4.25 21.17 -4.91
C ALA A 252 5.18 22.36 -4.60
N PRO A 253 5.31 23.36 -5.50
CA PRO A 253 6.04 24.57 -5.16
C PRO A 253 5.49 25.10 -3.82
N PRO A 254 6.35 25.62 -2.92
CA PRO A 254 5.88 26.21 -1.68
C PRO A 254 4.80 27.25 -2.01
N ASP A 255 3.66 27.13 -1.34
CA ASP A 255 2.59 28.10 -1.44
C ASP A 255 3.10 29.41 -0.83
N TYR A 256 3.50 30.36 -1.69
CA TYR A 256 3.90 31.70 -1.28
C TYR A 256 2.69 32.59 -0.99
N SER A 257 1.52 32.04 -0.64
CA SER A 257 0.37 32.81 -0.16
C SER A 257 0.51 33.30 1.30
N ALA A 258 1.72 33.66 1.72
CA ALA A 258 1.97 34.49 2.89
C ALA A 258 2.41 35.87 2.40
N GLY A 259 1.48 36.57 1.74
CA GLY A 259 1.57 37.99 1.46
C GLY A 259 0.85 38.72 2.60
N GLU A 260 1.66 39.35 3.45
CA GLU A 260 1.26 40.32 4.46
C GLU A 260 0.25 41.33 3.89
N ILE A 261 -0.90 41.46 4.55
CA ILE A 261 -1.64 42.71 4.54
C ILE A 261 -1.44 43.27 5.94
N GLU A 262 -0.53 44.25 6.03
CA GLU A 262 -0.37 45.14 7.17
C GLU A 262 -1.72 45.80 7.51
N ASN A 263 -1.99 45.94 8.81
CA ASN A 263 -3.08 46.74 9.36
C ASN A 263 -2.84 48.23 9.13
#